data_AF-A0A7W1IW26-F1
#
_entry.id   AF-A0A7W1IW26-F1
#
_cell.length_a   1.000
_cell.length_b   1.000
_cell.length_c   1.000
_cell.angle_alpha   90.00
_cell.angle_beta   90.00
_cell.angle_gamma   90.00
#
_symmetry.space_group_name_H-M   'P 1'
#
loop_
_entity.id
_entity.type
_entity.pdbx_description
1 polymer ?
#
loop_
_entity_poly.entity_id
_entity_poly.type
_entity_poly.pdbx_seq_one_letter_code
_entity_poly.pdbx_strand_id
1 'polypeptide(L)'
;QIDRKILTSGAVAGLSAFGDGENALGFGLKDGKIVVWRRERNNHRTLSTHDAPAGDEIYLRMTARDGIFYSFAASGNGKTFIPVGSEQNGDYLPPWDRGVRVAMTVGGAENAAARFGFLRIEPTK
;
A
#
# COMPACT_ATOMS: atom_id res chain seq x y z
N GLN A 1 -7.37 7.11 -0.74
CA GLN A 1 -8.63 6.81 -0.01
C GLN A 1 -9.33 5.68 -0.76
N ILE A 2 -9.79 4.66 -0.06
CA ILE A 2 -10.46 3.46 -0.59
C ILE A 2 -11.85 3.35 0.04
N ASP A 3 -12.87 3.10 -0.78
CA ASP A 3 -14.20 2.74 -0.30
C ASP A 3 -14.22 1.26 0.14
N ARG A 4 -14.36 1.02 1.45
CA ARG A 4 -14.32 -0.33 2.04
C ARG A 4 -15.51 -1.19 1.60
N LYS A 5 -16.66 -0.59 1.32
CA LYS A 5 -17.91 -1.32 1.04
C LYS A 5 -17.91 -1.92 -0.37
N ILE A 6 -17.11 -1.38 -1.28
CA ILE A 6 -17.07 -1.78 -2.69
C ILE A 6 -15.83 -2.64 -3.01
N LEU A 7 -14.93 -2.87 -2.03
CA LEU A 7 -13.80 -3.76 -2.23
C LEU A 7 -14.28 -5.22 -2.40
N THR A 8 -13.93 -5.85 -3.52
CA THR A 8 -14.19 -7.28 -3.74
C THR A 8 -13.65 -8.11 -2.58
N SER A 9 -14.43 -9.04 -2.04
CA SER A 9 -13.99 -9.92 -0.94
C SER A 9 -12.73 -10.71 -1.34
N GLY A 10 -11.77 -10.83 -0.42
CA GLY A 10 -10.47 -11.45 -0.67
C GLY A 10 -9.47 -10.58 -1.44
N ALA A 11 -9.91 -9.49 -2.07
CA ALA A 11 -9.02 -8.58 -2.78
C ALA A 11 -8.22 -7.70 -1.82
N VAL A 12 -7.05 -7.27 -2.29
CA VAL A 12 -6.19 -6.29 -1.65
C VAL A 12 -6.20 -5.03 -2.50
N ALA A 13 -6.63 -3.91 -1.93
CA ALA A 13 -6.55 -2.59 -2.56
C ALA A 13 -5.63 -1.67 -1.79
N GLY A 14 -4.72 -0.98 -2.46
CA GLY A 14 -3.59 -0.36 -1.75
C GLY A 14 -2.76 0.63 -2.55
N LEU A 15 -1.64 1.01 -1.91
CA LEU A 15 -0.56 1.78 -2.50
C LEU A 15 0.70 0.93 -2.55
N SER A 16 1.53 1.17 -3.57
CA SER A 16 2.83 0.52 -3.71
C SER A 16 3.91 1.48 -4.17
N ALA A 17 5.11 1.33 -3.60
CA ALA A 17 6.36 1.68 -4.25
C ALA A 17 6.68 0.57 -5.26
N PHE A 18 6.34 0.84 -6.52
CA PHE A 18 6.39 -0.11 -7.62
C PHE A 18 7.69 0.10 -8.42
N GLY A 19 8.57 -0.89 -8.40
CA GLY A 19 9.75 -0.93 -9.27
C GLY A 19 9.40 -1.55 -10.62
N ASP A 20 8.94 -2.79 -10.60
CA ASP A 20 8.49 -3.53 -11.78
C ASP A 20 7.54 -4.70 -11.43
N GLY A 21 7.27 -5.54 -12.45
CA GLY A 21 6.42 -6.73 -12.31
C GLY A 21 6.95 -7.77 -11.32
N GLU A 22 8.23 -7.72 -10.95
CA GLU A 22 8.89 -8.68 -10.08
C GLU A 22 9.26 -8.08 -8.71
N ASN A 23 9.35 -6.75 -8.62
CA ASN A 23 9.86 -6.01 -7.48
C ASN A 23 8.91 -4.87 -7.11
N ALA A 24 8.24 -5.00 -5.96
CA ALA A 24 7.32 -4.00 -5.45
C ALA A 24 7.18 -4.12 -3.92
N LEU A 25 7.09 -2.98 -3.25
CA LEU A 25 6.71 -2.87 -1.84
C LEU A 25 5.34 -2.22 -1.79
N GLY A 26 4.41 -2.73 -0.99
CA GLY A 26 3.13 -2.06 -0.86
C GLY A 26 2.39 -2.42 0.40
N PHE A 27 1.25 -1.77 0.56
CA PHE A 27 0.31 -2.05 1.63
C PHE A 27 -1.10 -1.71 1.21
N GLY A 28 -2.07 -2.42 1.77
CA GLY A 28 -3.46 -2.27 1.34
C GLY A 28 -4.47 -2.84 2.31
N LEU A 29 -5.73 -2.48 2.10
CA LEU A 29 -6.88 -3.02 2.78
C LEU A 29 -7.24 -4.39 2.19
N LYS A 30 -7.41 -5.38 3.04
CA LYS A 30 -7.89 -6.73 2.72
C LYS A 30 -8.79 -7.23 3.85
N ASP A 31 -10.06 -7.54 3.57
CA ASP A 31 -10.99 -8.17 4.52
C ASP A 31 -10.96 -7.53 5.94
N GLY A 32 -10.92 -6.19 5.99
CA GLY A 32 -10.89 -5.44 7.24
C GLY A 32 -9.54 -5.37 7.97
N LYS A 33 -8.47 -5.84 7.34
CA LYS A 33 -7.09 -5.72 7.79
C LYS A 33 -6.29 -4.81 6.85
N ILE A 34 -5.25 -4.17 7.38
CA ILE A 34 -4.19 -3.59 6.55
C ILE A 34 -3.05 -4.61 6.48
N VAL A 35 -2.69 -5.01 5.26
CA VAL A 35 -1.59 -5.92 4.98
C VAL A 35 -0.44 -5.14 4.36
N VAL A 36 0.77 -5.28 4.92
CA VAL A 36 2.01 -4.81 4.31
C VAL A 36 2.64 -6.00 3.60
N TRP A 37 3.05 -5.83 2.35
CA TRP A 37 3.57 -6.91 1.52
C TRP A 37 4.79 -6.46 0.73
N ARG A 38 5.65 -7.43 0.41
CA ARG A 38 6.83 -7.28 -0.44
C ARG A 38 6.79 -8.34 -1.51
N ARG A 39 7.04 -7.93 -2.75
CA ARG A 39 7.35 -8.80 -3.87
C ARG A 39 8.78 -8.51 -4.29
N GLU A 40 9.64 -9.53 -4.26
CA GLU A 40 11.04 -9.40 -4.65
C GLU A 40 11.41 -10.61 -5.49
N ARG A 41 11.90 -10.38 -6.71
CA ARG A 41 12.18 -11.44 -7.68
C ARG A 41 11.00 -12.40 -7.83
N ASN A 42 9.79 -11.85 -7.98
CA ASN A 42 8.50 -12.55 -8.04
C ASN A 42 8.07 -13.28 -6.75
N ASN A 43 8.88 -13.28 -5.68
CA ASN A 43 8.48 -13.87 -4.40
C ASN A 43 7.63 -12.87 -3.60
N HIS A 44 6.32 -13.12 -3.54
CA HIS A 44 5.36 -12.30 -2.80
C HIS A 44 5.19 -12.81 -1.37
N ARG A 45 5.37 -11.94 -0.37
CA ARG A 45 5.18 -12.25 1.05
C ARG A 45 4.51 -11.11 1.81
N THR A 46 3.68 -11.49 2.77
CA THR A 46 3.15 -10.56 3.79
C THR A 46 4.23 -10.30 4.84
N LEU A 47 4.48 -9.03 5.14
CA LEU A 47 5.45 -8.58 6.14
C LEU A 47 4.78 -8.31 7.48
N SER A 48 3.57 -7.75 7.47
CA SER A 48 2.75 -7.55 8.66
C SER A 48 1.27 -7.46 8.31
N THR A 49 0.42 -7.72 9.31
CA THR A 49 -1.03 -7.58 9.22
C THR A 49 -1.54 -6.87 10.46
N HIS A 50 -2.37 -5.85 10.29
CA HIS A 50 -2.96 -5.06 11.36
C HIS A 50 -4.46 -4.91 11.15
N ASP A 51 -5.23 -4.68 12.21
CA ASP A 51 -6.62 -4.26 12.06
C ASP A 51 -6.71 -2.94 11.28
N ALA A 52 -7.63 -2.87 10.32
CA ALA A 52 -7.91 -1.60 9.67
C ALA A 52 -8.64 -0.67 10.65
N PRO A 53 -8.34 0.64 10.64
CA PRO A 53 -9.13 1.61 11.38
C PRO A 53 -10.63 1.50 11.06
N ALA A 54 -11.47 1.82 12.04
CA ALA A 54 -12.91 1.88 11.84
C ALA A 54 -13.27 3.02 10.86
N GLY A 55 -14.22 2.77 9.97
CA GLY A 55 -14.64 3.73 8.95
C GLY A 55 -15.05 3.03 7.66
N ASP A 56 -15.97 3.66 6.93
CA ASP A 56 -16.39 3.21 5.59
C ASP A 56 -15.34 3.54 4.52
N GLU A 57 -14.52 4.55 4.79
CA GLU A 57 -13.43 4.97 3.92
C GLU A 57 -12.10 4.77 4.61
N ILE A 58 -11.18 4.08 3.94
CA ILE A 58 -9.84 3.83 4.46
C ILE A 58 -8.84 4.70 3.70
N TYR A 59 -8.11 5.51 4.45
CA TYR A 59 -7.08 6.41 3.94
C TYR A 59 -5.73 5.74 4.19
N LEU A 60 -4.97 5.57 3.12
CA LEU A 60 -3.63 5.00 3.16
C LEU A 60 -2.61 6.11 2.89
N ARG A 61 -1.52 6.12 3.66
CA ARG A 61 -0.37 6.98 3.46
C ARG A 61 0.92 6.16 3.43
N MET A 62 1.69 6.33 2.37
CA MET A 62 3.07 5.86 2.26
C MET A 62 3.97 7.09 2.31
N THR A 63 4.98 7.06 3.17
CA THR A 63 6.03 8.10 3.23
C THR A 63 7.33 7.47 2.78
N ALA A 64 7.97 8.05 1.76
CA ALA A 64 9.29 7.65 1.30
C ALA A 64 10.36 8.62 1.85
N ARG A 65 11.46 8.09 2.37
CA ARG A 65 12.62 8.85 2.88
C ARG A 65 13.91 8.27 2.31
N ASP A 66 14.89 9.13 2.04
CA ASP A 66 16.20 8.78 1.44
C ASP A 66 16.11 7.91 0.18
N GLY A 67 14.99 7.96 -0.55
CA GLY A 67 14.74 7.17 -1.76
C GLY A 67 14.47 5.68 -1.56
N ILE A 68 14.76 5.11 -0.38
CA ILE A 68 14.71 3.66 -0.15
C ILE A 68 13.97 3.23 1.13
N PHE A 69 13.68 4.16 2.05
CA PHE A 69 12.96 3.83 3.28
C PHE A 69 11.49 4.19 3.15
N TYR A 70 10.61 3.26 3.50
CA TYR A 70 9.17 3.40 3.36
C TYR A 70 8.47 3.12 4.69
N SER A 71 7.68 4.08 5.15
CA SER A 71 6.79 3.92 6.29
C SER A 71 5.33 4.03 5.86
N PHE A 72 4.46 3.29 6.55
CA PHE A 72 3.06 3.15 6.21
C PHE A 72 2.17 3.58 7.36
N ALA A 73 1.07 4.25 7.04
CA ALA A 73 0.04 4.60 8.00
C ALA A 73 -1.35 4.51 7.38
N ALA A 74 -2.34 4.19 8.21
CA ALA A 74 -3.75 4.11 7.82
C ALA A 74 -4.62 5.01 8.70
N SER A 75 -5.75 5.47 8.16
CA SER A 75 -6.75 6.25 8.87
C SER A 75 -8.15 5.88 8.40
N GLY A 76 -9.11 5.89 9.32
CA GLY A 76 -10.54 5.72 9.00
C GLY A 76 -11.30 7.04 8.82
N ASN A 77 -10.64 8.18 9.07
CA ASN A 77 -11.25 9.50 9.02
C ASN A 77 -10.44 10.54 8.21
N GLY A 78 -9.31 10.13 7.63
CA GLY A 78 -8.42 10.99 6.86
C GLY A 78 -7.66 12.05 7.65
N LYS A 79 -7.79 12.07 8.99
CA LYS A 79 -7.20 13.08 9.89
C LYS A 79 -6.16 12.46 10.82
N THR A 80 -6.55 11.40 11.52
CA THR A 80 -5.68 10.71 12.48
C THR A 80 -5.11 9.46 11.84
N PHE A 81 -3.81 9.47 11.57
CA PHE A 81 -3.10 8.35 10.96
C PHE A 81 -2.40 7.51 12.02
N ILE A 82 -2.60 6.19 11.97
CA ILE A 82 -1.98 5.22 12.85
C ILE A 82 -0.90 4.49 12.04
N PRO A 83 0.34 4.37 12.56
CA PRO A 83 1.40 3.61 11.92
C PRO A 83 1.00 2.15 11.69
N VAL A 84 1.45 1.56 10.57
CA VAL A 84 1.22 0.17 10.22
C VAL A 84 2.56 -0.51 9.95
N GLY A 85 2.91 -1.49 10.77
CA GLY A 85 4.20 -2.18 10.71
C GLY A 85 5.40 -1.28 11.05
N SER A 86 6.60 -1.83 10.86
CA SER A 86 7.85 -1.08 10.93
C SER A 86 8.20 -0.42 9.60
N GLU A 87 9.11 0.55 9.62
CA GLU A 87 9.74 1.05 8.39
C GLU A 87 10.38 -0.10 7.60
N GLN A 88 10.29 -0.03 6.28
CA GLN A 88 10.78 -1.04 5.35
C GLN A 88 11.90 -0.48 4.48
N ASN A 89 12.97 -1.26 4.31
CA ASN A 89 14.02 -0.98 3.33
C ASN A 89 13.61 -1.56 1.95
N GLY A 90 13.57 -0.69 0.95
CA GLY A 90 13.25 -0.96 -0.45
C GLY A 90 14.44 -0.94 -1.40
N ASP A 91 15.67 -1.15 -0.92
CA ASP A 91 16.90 -1.23 -1.73
C ASP A 91 16.84 -2.20 -2.93
N TYR A 92 16.02 -3.25 -2.81
CA TYR A 92 15.77 -4.23 -3.86
C TYR A 92 14.90 -3.71 -5.02
N LEU A 93 14.27 -2.53 -4.87
CA LEU A 93 13.49 -1.91 -5.93
C LEU A 93 14.45 -1.28 -6.95
N PRO A 94 14.43 -1.66 -8.24
CA PRO A 94 15.43 -1.24 -9.22
C PRO A 94 15.36 0.27 -9.51
N PRO A 95 16.36 1.07 -9.09
CA PRO A 95 16.33 2.52 -9.25
C PRO A 95 16.89 3.01 -10.59
N TRP A 96 17.69 2.21 -11.31
CA TRP A 96 18.54 2.68 -12.43
C TRP A 96 17.87 2.72 -13.81
N ASP A 97 16.93 1.83 -14.13
CA ASP A 97 16.35 1.77 -15.51
C ASP A 97 14.88 2.19 -15.62
N ARG A 98 14.09 2.15 -14.52
CA ARG A 98 12.63 2.37 -14.58
C ARG A 98 12.10 3.44 -13.63
N GLY A 99 12.85 3.74 -12.56
CA GLY A 99 12.46 4.60 -11.45
C GLY A 99 11.33 4.00 -10.62
N VAL A 100 11.43 4.10 -9.29
CA VAL A 100 10.33 3.68 -8.40
C VAL A 100 9.14 4.63 -8.57
N ARG A 101 7.94 4.07 -8.76
CA ARG A 101 6.69 4.82 -8.96
C ARG A 101 5.74 4.58 -7.81
N VAL A 102 4.92 5.58 -7.50
CA VAL A 102 3.74 5.38 -6.66
C VAL A 102 2.64 4.76 -7.52
N ALA A 103 2.14 3.60 -7.12
CA ALA A 103 1.05 2.91 -7.81
C ALA A 103 -0.15 2.73 -6.88
N MET A 104 -1.36 2.86 -7.43
CA MET A 104 -2.57 2.29 -6.83
C MET A 104 -2.68 0.84 -7.30
N THR A 105 -2.94 -0.08 -6.37
CA THR A 105 -2.97 -1.51 -6.67
C THR A 105 -4.30 -2.11 -6.28
N VAL A 106 -4.84 -3.02 -7.10
CA VAL A 106 -5.95 -3.91 -6.77
C VAL A 106 -5.65 -5.30 -7.33
N GLY A 107 -5.88 -6.35 -6.53
CA GLY A 107 -5.61 -7.73 -6.93
C GLY A 107 -5.86 -8.72 -5.80
N GLY A 108 -5.35 -9.95 -5.94
CA GLY A 108 -5.43 -10.98 -4.90
C GLY A 108 -6.74 -11.79 -4.87
N ALA A 109 -7.71 -11.45 -5.72
CA ALA A 109 -8.93 -12.22 -5.97
C ALA A 109 -9.30 -12.17 -7.46
N GLU A 110 -10.10 -13.14 -7.90
CA GLU A 110 -10.69 -13.11 -9.24
C GLU A 110 -11.62 -11.89 -9.37
N ASN A 111 -11.58 -11.20 -10.52
CA ASN A 111 -12.37 -9.98 -10.76
C ASN A 111 -12.19 -8.90 -9.67
N ALA A 112 -10.99 -8.83 -9.06
CA ALA A 112 -10.69 -7.86 -8.02
C ALA A 112 -10.95 -6.42 -8.48
N ALA A 113 -11.81 -5.73 -7.75
CA ALA A 113 -12.17 -4.34 -8.00
C ALA A 113 -12.15 -3.54 -6.70
N ALA A 114 -11.83 -2.26 -6.83
CA ALA A 114 -11.82 -1.32 -5.72
C ALA A 114 -12.08 0.10 -6.24
N ARG A 115 -12.67 0.96 -5.41
CA ARG A 115 -12.86 2.37 -5.72
C ARG A 115 -11.87 3.22 -4.93
N PHE A 116 -11.08 4.00 -5.65
CA PHE A 116 -10.21 5.04 -5.08
C PHE A 116 -10.87 6.40 -5.25
N GLY A 117 -11.05 7.15 -4.16
CA GLY A 117 -11.62 8.50 -4.23
C GLY A 117 -10.62 9.54 -4.72
N PHE A 118 -9.38 9.45 -4.25
CA PHE A 118 -8.26 10.29 -4.71
C PHE A 118 -6.91 9.62 -4.44
N LEU A 119 -5.92 10.09 -5.20
CA LEU A 119 -4.49 9.94 -4.94
C LEU A 119 -3.89 11.33 -4.75
N ARG A 120 -3.09 11.52 -3.69
CA ARG A 120 -2.33 12.75 -3.46
C ARG A 120 -0.88 12.39 -3.22
N ILE A 121 0.02 13.12 -3.87
CA ILE A 121 1.48 13.00 -3.72
C ILE A 121 1.98 14.39 -3.36
N GLU A 122 2.68 14.50 -2.23
CA GLU A 122 3.23 15.75 -1.72
C GLU A 122 4.65 15.49 -1.19
N PRO A 123 5.60 16.40 -1.42
CA PRO A 123 6.93 16.28 -0.82
C PRO A 123 6.83 16.35 0.71
N THR A 124 7.63 15.57 1.42
CA THR A 124 7.85 15.76 2.85
C THR A 124 8.59 17.08 3.06
N LYS A 125 8.17 17.86 4.05
CA LYS A 125 8.90 19.09 4.46
C LYS A 125 10.30 18.76 4.96
#